data_AF-A0A7S1J9R2-F1
#
_entry.id   AF-A0A7S1J9R2-F1
#
_cell.length_a   1.000
_cell.length_b   1.000
_cell.length_c   1.000
_cell.angle_alpha   90.00
_cell.angle_beta   90.00
_cell.angle_gamma   90.00
#
_symmetry.space_group_name_H-M   'P 1'
#
loop_
_entity.id
_entity.type
_entity.pdbx_description
1 polymer ?
#
loop_
_entity_poly.entity_id
_entity_poly.type
_entity_poly.pdbx_seq_one_letter_code
_entity_poly.pdbx_strand_id
1 'polypeptide(L)'
;MGGPCACDGKLHFCMDNFLQCSFTMDGVQWISSEQYFQAAKFEDPNWRERIRREHDGEQCWRLGQSREHKLTPKWEAIKVDVMYQANLAKFAQNEDLRRGLLATQGPIKAFGFPFWVKWNPVILERIREELRDAADRNEPRLQALVQQMEEYSKSQVV
;
A
#
# COMPACT_ATOMS: atom_id res chain seq x y z
N MET A 1 2.91 0.65 9.98
CA MET A 1 2.27 -0.19 8.96
C MET A 1 1.17 -0.85 9.74
N GLY A 2 -0.01 -0.26 9.85
CA GLY A 2 -0.92 0.13 8.78
C GLY A 2 -2.08 -0.84 8.92
N GLY A 3 -3.08 -0.52 9.74
CA GLY A 3 -4.24 -1.36 10.03
C GLY A 3 -5.49 -0.90 9.26
N PRO A 4 -6.69 -1.38 9.62
CA PRO A 4 -7.92 -0.93 8.96
C PRO A 4 -8.07 0.58 9.08
N CYS A 5 -8.55 1.21 8.01
CA CYS A 5 -8.82 2.65 7.99
C CYS A 5 -10.30 2.89 8.28
N ALA A 6 -10.60 4.09 8.80
CA ALA A 6 -11.97 4.55 8.96
C ALA A 6 -12.40 5.41 7.76
N CYS A 7 -13.61 5.20 7.28
CA CYS A 7 -14.31 6.05 6.33
C CYS A 7 -15.79 6.03 6.72
N ASP A 8 -16.62 7.01 6.33
CA ASP A 8 -18.08 7.03 6.60
C ASP A 8 -18.52 6.65 8.04
N GLY A 9 -17.67 6.90 9.05
CA GLY A 9 -17.94 6.57 10.46
C GLY A 9 -17.71 5.11 10.84
N LYS A 10 -17.16 4.26 9.96
CA LYS A 10 -16.91 2.83 10.18
C LYS A 10 -15.47 2.45 9.86
N LEU A 11 -15.01 1.35 10.45
CA LEU A 11 -13.75 0.70 10.08
C LEU A 11 -13.96 -0.20 8.87
N HIS A 12 -13.06 -0.11 7.89
CA HIS A 12 -13.09 -0.89 6.66
C HIS A 12 -11.85 -1.80 6.59
N PHE A 13 -12.05 -3.10 6.86
CA PHE A 13 -10.95 -4.08 6.87
C PHE A 13 -10.31 -4.31 5.50
N CYS A 14 -11.03 -4.06 4.40
CA CYS A 14 -10.46 -4.11 3.06
C CYS A 14 -9.28 -3.12 2.89
N MET A 15 -9.22 -2.06 3.68
CA MET A 15 -8.15 -1.04 3.68
C MET A 15 -6.95 -1.42 4.57
N ASP A 16 -6.96 -2.59 5.21
CA ASP A 16 -5.84 -3.06 6.02
C ASP A 16 -4.71 -3.62 5.14
N ASN A 17 -3.48 -3.17 5.33
CA ASN A 17 -2.31 -3.63 4.58
C ASN A 17 -1.92 -5.09 4.92
N PHE A 18 -2.27 -5.57 6.11
CA PHE A 18 -2.00 -6.92 6.59
C PHE A 18 -3.11 -7.92 6.22
N LEU A 19 -4.23 -7.43 5.66
CA LEU A 19 -5.31 -8.31 5.22
C LEU A 19 -4.76 -9.35 4.25
N GLN A 20 -4.93 -10.63 4.61
CA GLN A 20 -4.53 -11.73 3.76
C GLN A 20 -5.44 -11.79 2.53
N CYS A 21 -4.87 -11.46 1.38
CA CYS A 21 -5.52 -11.51 0.08
C CYS A 21 -4.43 -11.72 -0.97
N SER A 22 -4.62 -12.75 -1.80
CA SER A 22 -3.61 -13.08 -2.81
C SER A 22 -3.70 -12.13 -4.00
N PHE A 23 -2.56 -11.66 -4.48
CA PHE A 23 -2.43 -10.95 -5.75
C PHE A 23 -1.05 -11.23 -6.35
N THR A 24 -0.92 -11.01 -7.66
CA THR A 24 0.31 -11.24 -8.41
C THR A 24 0.96 -9.91 -8.79
N MET A 25 2.26 -9.80 -8.55
CA MET A 25 3.11 -8.70 -9.03
C MET A 25 4.39 -9.28 -9.62
N ASP A 26 4.77 -8.83 -10.82
CA ASP A 26 5.97 -9.31 -11.54
C ASP A 26 6.04 -10.84 -11.70
N GLY A 27 4.88 -11.48 -11.92
CA GLY A 27 4.78 -12.94 -12.04
C GLY A 27 4.89 -13.70 -10.72
N VAL A 28 4.96 -13.00 -9.58
CA VAL A 28 5.09 -13.57 -8.24
C VAL A 28 3.82 -13.33 -7.43
N GLN A 29 3.33 -14.37 -6.76
CA GLN A 29 2.19 -14.28 -5.86
C GLN A 29 2.60 -13.78 -4.47
N TRP A 30 1.83 -12.83 -3.94
CA TRP A 30 1.94 -12.23 -2.62
C TRP A 30 0.63 -12.40 -1.86
N ILE A 31 0.69 -12.53 -0.54
CA ILE A 31 -0.51 -12.78 0.29
C ILE A 31 -1.01 -11.54 1.01
N SER A 32 -0.31 -10.42 0.95
CA SER A 32 -0.76 -9.12 1.48
C SER A 32 0.07 -7.98 0.92
N SER A 33 -0.49 -6.76 0.94
CA SER A 33 0.26 -5.55 0.54
C SER A 33 1.49 -5.36 1.42
N GLU A 34 1.37 -5.67 2.71
CA GLU A 34 2.46 -5.60 3.66
C GLU A 34 3.60 -6.56 3.32
N GLN A 35 3.30 -7.81 2.95
CA GLN A 35 4.33 -8.79 2.62
C GLN A 35 5.18 -8.32 1.43
N TYR A 36 4.51 -7.85 0.37
CA TYR A 36 5.19 -7.25 -0.78
C TYR A 36 6.04 -6.05 -0.34
N PHE A 37 5.47 -5.15 0.45
CA PHE A 37 6.16 -3.96 0.93
C PHE A 37 7.41 -4.27 1.75
N GLN A 38 7.35 -5.27 2.65
CA GLN A 38 8.53 -5.70 3.42
C GLN A 38 9.60 -6.32 2.54
N ALA A 39 9.23 -7.12 1.54
CA ALA A 39 10.21 -7.71 0.62
C ALA A 39 10.87 -6.64 -0.26
N ALA A 40 10.09 -5.68 -0.79
CA ALA A 40 10.57 -4.63 -1.68
C ALA A 40 11.61 -3.66 -1.05
N LYS A 41 11.75 -3.70 0.28
CA LYS A 41 12.80 -2.97 1.01
C LYS A 41 14.22 -3.36 0.63
N PHE A 42 14.43 -4.59 0.16
CA PHE A 42 15.75 -5.17 0.01
C PHE A 42 16.02 -5.55 -1.44
N GLU A 43 17.28 -5.44 -1.85
CA GLU A 43 17.75 -5.94 -3.16
C GLU A 43 18.19 -7.41 -3.09
N ASP A 44 18.53 -7.91 -1.90
CA ASP A 44 18.96 -9.29 -1.67
C ASP A 44 17.85 -10.29 -2.02
N PRO A 45 18.01 -11.08 -3.10
CA PRO A 45 16.95 -11.98 -3.56
C PRO A 45 16.63 -13.08 -2.55
N ASN A 46 17.60 -13.54 -1.75
CA ASN A 46 17.38 -14.59 -0.77
C ASN A 46 16.55 -14.05 0.41
N TRP A 47 16.82 -12.82 0.84
CA TRP A 47 16.05 -12.19 1.92
C TRP A 47 14.63 -11.84 1.47
N ARG A 48 14.47 -11.34 0.24
CA ARG A 48 13.15 -11.11 -0.38
C ARG A 48 12.33 -12.40 -0.43
N GLU A 49 12.93 -13.50 -0.89
CA GLU A 49 12.26 -14.80 -0.98
C GLU A 49 11.91 -15.35 0.41
N ARG A 50 12.74 -15.13 1.42
CA ARG A 50 12.42 -15.49 2.80
C ARG A 50 11.17 -14.76 3.30
N ILE A 51 11.07 -13.45 3.05
CA ILE A 51 9.87 -12.66 3.41
C ILE A 51 8.65 -13.14 2.62
N ARG A 52 8.79 -13.42 1.32
CA ARG A 52 7.69 -13.90 0.47
C ARG A 52 7.12 -15.25 0.92
N ARG A 53 7.95 -16.10 1.54
CA ARG A 53 7.52 -17.41 2.08
C ARG A 53 6.95 -17.32 3.49
N GLU A 54 7.02 -16.17 4.15
CA GLU A 54 6.44 -15.98 5.47
C GLU A 54 4.94 -15.68 5.35
N HIS A 55 4.12 -16.44 6.07
CA HIS A 55 2.66 -16.32 6.00
C HIS A 55 2.08 -15.53 7.17
N ASP A 56 2.85 -15.38 8.25
CA ASP A 56 2.48 -14.56 9.39
C ASP A 56 2.84 -13.08 9.14
N GLY A 57 1.85 -12.21 9.26
CA GLY A 57 2.02 -10.78 9.00
C GLY A 57 2.99 -10.10 9.96
N GLU A 58 2.99 -10.50 11.24
CA GLU A 58 3.89 -9.94 12.25
C GLU A 58 5.34 -10.38 11.99
N GLN A 59 5.56 -11.64 11.62
CA GLN A 59 6.87 -12.14 11.21
C GLN A 59 7.37 -11.46 9.93
N CYS A 60 6.51 -11.28 8.91
CA CYS A 60 6.85 -10.50 7.72
C CYS A 60 7.35 -9.11 8.11
N TRP A 61 6.59 -8.41 8.96
CA TRP A 61 6.94 -7.09 9.46
C TRP A 61 8.29 -7.09 10.19
N ARG A 62 8.52 -8.06 11.09
CA ARG A 62 9.79 -8.21 11.83
C ARG A 62 10.97 -8.43 10.90
N LEU A 63 10.86 -9.36 9.95
CA LEU A 63 11.91 -9.61 8.95
C LEU A 63 12.22 -8.33 8.17
N GLY A 64 11.20 -7.57 7.80
CA GLY A 64 11.38 -6.31 7.10
C GLY A 64 11.93 -5.16 7.95
N GLN A 65 12.00 -5.28 9.27
CA GLN A 65 12.73 -4.34 10.14
C GLN A 65 14.19 -4.78 10.39
N SER A 66 14.61 -5.94 9.91
CA SER A 66 15.97 -6.44 10.14
C SER A 66 17.01 -5.47 9.60
N ARG A 67 18.08 -5.26 10.38
CA ARG A 67 19.26 -4.46 10.00
C ARG A 67 20.39 -5.32 9.45
N GLU A 68 20.19 -6.65 9.38
CA GLU A 68 21.17 -7.59 8.85
C GLU A 68 21.36 -7.42 7.33
N HIS A 69 20.32 -6.94 6.64
CA HIS A 69 20.33 -6.70 5.21
C HIS A 69 20.17 -5.20 4.91
N LYS A 70 20.91 -4.72 3.90
CA LYS A 70 20.84 -3.32 3.48
C LYS A 70 19.52 -3.07 2.75
N LEU A 71 18.89 -1.94 3.09
CA LEU A 71 17.77 -1.44 2.32
C LEU A 71 18.23 -0.99 0.93
N THR A 72 17.32 -1.04 -0.03
CA THR A 72 17.46 -0.41 -1.35
C THR A 72 17.89 1.06 -1.15
N PRO A 73 18.93 1.56 -1.82
CA PRO A 73 19.47 2.90 -1.57
C PRO A 73 18.44 4.05 -1.69
N LYS A 74 17.41 3.87 -2.52
CA LYS A 74 16.34 4.85 -2.75
C LYS A 74 15.07 4.57 -1.92
N TRP A 75 15.15 3.71 -0.91
CA TRP A 75 13.98 3.21 -0.18
C TRP A 75 13.04 4.33 0.31
N GLU A 76 13.61 5.37 0.92
CA GLU A 76 12.82 6.50 1.42
C GLU A 76 12.06 7.23 0.31
N ALA A 77 12.64 7.35 -0.88
CA ALA A 77 12.01 7.99 -2.03
C ALA A 77 10.90 7.15 -2.67
N ILE A 78 10.96 5.82 -2.55
CA ILE A 78 10.05 4.91 -3.27
C ILE A 78 9.00 4.25 -2.38
N LYS A 79 9.16 4.22 -1.05
CA LYS A 79 8.29 3.42 -0.17
C LYS A 79 6.79 3.75 -0.30
N VAL A 80 6.44 5.02 -0.51
CA VAL A 80 5.03 5.40 -0.70
C VAL A 80 4.47 4.82 -2.00
N ASP A 81 5.25 4.86 -3.08
CA ASP A 81 4.88 4.26 -4.36
C ASP A 81 4.80 2.73 -4.27
N VAL A 82 5.78 2.08 -3.64
CA VAL A 82 5.77 0.61 -3.41
C VAL A 82 4.49 0.17 -2.69
N MET A 83 4.08 0.90 -1.65
CA MET A 83 2.83 0.60 -0.92
C MET A 83 1.59 0.85 -1.77
N TYR A 84 1.62 1.88 -2.63
CA TYR A 84 0.56 2.15 -3.60
C TYR A 84 0.43 1.02 -4.62
N GLN A 85 1.53 0.59 -5.25
CA GLN A 85 1.50 -0.48 -6.25
C GLN A 85 0.96 -1.79 -5.66
N ALA A 86 1.39 -2.13 -4.44
CA ALA A 86 0.90 -3.32 -3.74
C ALA A 86 -0.61 -3.25 -3.46
N ASN A 87 -1.11 -2.11 -2.95
CA ASN A 87 -2.53 -1.95 -2.69
C ASN A 87 -3.34 -1.88 -4.00
N LEU A 88 -2.84 -1.23 -5.04
CA LEU A 88 -3.50 -1.19 -6.35
C LEU A 88 -3.66 -2.61 -6.89
N ALA A 89 -2.60 -3.43 -6.88
CA ALA A 89 -2.66 -4.82 -7.31
C ALA A 89 -3.66 -5.64 -6.47
N LYS A 90 -3.62 -5.49 -5.14
CA LYS A 90 -4.60 -6.07 -4.22
C LYS A 90 -6.03 -5.74 -4.61
N PHE A 91 -6.38 -4.46 -4.76
CA PHE A 91 -7.76 -4.06 -5.08
C PHE A 91 -8.14 -4.42 -6.52
N ALA A 92 -7.24 -4.28 -7.50
CA ALA A 92 -7.52 -4.61 -8.89
C ALA A 92 -7.78 -6.10 -9.12
N GLN A 93 -7.13 -6.98 -8.34
CA GLN A 93 -7.23 -8.44 -8.50
C GLN A 93 -8.23 -9.10 -7.54
N ASN A 94 -8.79 -8.35 -6.58
CA ASN A 94 -9.76 -8.86 -5.62
C ASN A 94 -11.06 -8.05 -5.69
N GLU A 95 -12.05 -8.56 -6.45
CA GLU A 95 -13.28 -7.83 -6.76
C GLU A 95 -14.07 -7.42 -5.52
N ASP A 96 -14.17 -8.28 -4.51
CA ASP A 96 -14.85 -7.97 -3.24
C ASP A 96 -14.20 -6.79 -2.51
N LEU A 97 -12.87 -6.74 -2.48
CA LEU A 97 -12.14 -5.65 -1.86
C LEU A 97 -12.32 -4.35 -2.65
N ARG A 98 -12.28 -4.43 -3.99
CA ARG A 98 -12.55 -3.29 -4.87
C ARG A 98 -13.94 -2.72 -4.61
N ARG A 99 -14.97 -3.56 -4.59
CA ARG A 99 -16.35 -3.14 -4.28
C ARG A 99 -16.43 -2.49 -2.91
N GLY A 100 -15.79 -3.07 -1.90
CA GLY A 100 -15.74 -2.50 -0.55
C GLY A 100 -15.11 -1.11 -0.52
N LEU A 101 -13.99 -0.90 -1.20
CA LEU A 101 -13.33 0.41 -1.29
C LEU A 101 -14.19 1.44 -2.03
N LEU A 102 -14.76 1.07 -3.18
CA LEU A 102 -15.58 1.97 -4.02
C LEU A 102 -16.90 2.36 -3.36
N ALA A 103 -17.44 1.51 -2.49
CA ALA A 103 -18.66 1.79 -1.74
C ALA A 103 -18.47 2.87 -0.65
N THR A 104 -17.23 3.16 -0.24
CA THR A 104 -16.96 4.14 0.82
C THR A 104 -17.14 5.58 0.34
N GLN A 105 -17.60 6.45 1.25
CA GLN A 105 -17.86 7.86 0.94
C GLN A 105 -17.14 8.81 1.91
N GLY A 106 -16.61 9.90 1.35
CA GLY A 106 -15.89 10.92 2.11
C GLY A 106 -14.41 10.58 2.37
N PRO A 107 -13.77 11.32 3.28
CA PRO A 107 -12.34 11.20 3.54
C PRO A 107 -12.01 9.91 4.29
N ILE A 108 -10.88 9.30 3.93
CA ILE A 108 -10.32 8.14 4.61
C ILE A 108 -9.42 8.63 5.77
N LYS A 109 -9.50 7.95 6.91
CA LYS A 109 -8.69 8.22 8.10
C LYS A 109 -7.92 6.98 8.49
N ALA A 110 -6.60 7.10 8.57
CA ALA A 110 -5.73 6.02 9.02
C ALA A 110 -5.27 6.25 10.47
N PHE A 111 -4.77 5.18 11.08
CA PHE A 111 -4.30 5.17 12.47
C PHE A 111 -2.89 4.57 12.57
N GLY A 112 -2.21 4.83 13.69
CA GLY A 112 -0.88 4.30 13.98
C GLY A 112 0.24 5.32 13.74
N PHE A 113 1.33 4.88 13.10
CA PHE A 113 2.53 5.70 12.93
C PHE A 113 2.27 6.97 12.11
N PRO A 114 2.75 8.17 12.52
CA PRO A 114 2.44 9.44 11.88
C PRO A 114 2.66 9.48 10.37
N PHE A 115 3.74 8.86 9.89
CA PHE A 115 4.02 8.76 8.45
C PHE A 115 2.89 8.04 7.70
N TRP A 116 2.45 6.89 8.19
CA TRP A 116 1.40 6.09 7.55
C TRP A 116 0.00 6.63 7.82
N VAL A 117 -0.21 7.36 8.92
CA VAL A 117 -1.45 8.13 9.16
C VAL A 117 -1.68 9.13 8.04
N LYS A 118 -0.60 9.76 7.52
CA LYS A 118 -0.67 10.65 6.36
C LYS A 118 -0.84 9.88 5.04
N TRP A 119 -0.01 8.86 4.80
CA TRP A 119 0.11 8.29 3.46
C TRP A 119 -0.93 7.22 3.12
N ASN A 120 -1.44 6.45 4.09
CA ASN A 120 -2.47 5.46 3.81
C ASN A 120 -3.74 6.09 3.19
N PRO A 121 -4.30 7.20 3.73
CA PRO A 121 -5.44 7.86 3.11
C PRO A 121 -5.17 8.34 1.69
N VAL A 122 -4.00 8.95 1.45
CA VAL A 122 -3.60 9.44 0.12
C VAL A 122 -3.56 8.29 -0.89
N ILE A 123 -2.92 7.18 -0.54
CA ILE A 123 -2.81 5.99 -1.38
C ILE A 123 -4.20 5.39 -1.66
N LEU A 124 -5.00 5.18 -0.62
CA LEU A 124 -6.31 4.53 -0.74
C LEU A 124 -7.30 5.40 -1.51
N GLU A 125 -7.31 6.71 -1.29
CA GLU A 125 -8.15 7.63 -2.05
C GLU A 125 -7.73 7.71 -3.51
N ARG A 126 -6.41 7.66 -3.80
CA ARG A 126 -5.92 7.61 -5.18
C ARG A 126 -6.42 6.36 -5.88
N ILE A 127 -6.24 5.19 -5.26
CA ILE A 127 -6.71 3.90 -5.79
C ILE A 127 -8.24 3.93 -5.97
N ARG A 128 -8.98 4.51 -5.02
CA ARG A 128 -10.44 4.62 -5.10
C ARG A 128 -10.87 5.43 -6.32
N GLU A 129 -10.21 6.55 -6.63
CA GLU A 129 -10.51 7.33 -7.84
C GLU A 129 -10.06 6.61 -9.12
N GLU A 130 -8.88 5.99 -9.14
CA GLU A 130 -8.38 5.25 -10.31
C GLU A 130 -9.26 4.05 -10.67
N LEU A 131 -9.86 3.38 -9.69
CA LEU A 131 -10.72 2.22 -9.89
C LEU A 131 -12.19 2.56 -10.17
N ARG A 132 -12.58 3.84 -10.10
CA ARG A 132 -13.91 4.30 -10.56
C ARG A 132 -13.98 4.29 -12.08
N ASP A 133 -15.20 4.14 -12.58
CA ASP A 133 -15.52 4.40 -13.97
C ASP A 133 -15.25 5.87 -14.31
N ALA A 134 -14.86 6.14 -15.56
CA ALA A 134 -14.45 7.47 -15.98
C ALA A 134 -15.54 8.54 -15.76
N ALA A 135 -16.82 8.16 -15.77
CA ALA A 135 -17.95 9.05 -15.53
C ALA A 135 -18.07 9.51 -14.06
N ASP A 136 -17.61 8.71 -13.10
CA ASP A 136 -17.76 8.94 -11.66
C ASP A 136 -16.46 9.40 -10.99
N ARG A 137 -15.36 9.41 -11.73
CA ARG A 137 -14.03 9.77 -11.22
C ARG A 137 -13.91 11.27 -11.01
N ASN A 138 -13.37 11.66 -9.86
CA ASN A 138 -13.00 13.04 -9.60
C ASN A 138 -11.57 13.32 -10.11
N GLU A 139 -11.46 13.72 -11.37
CA GLU A 139 -10.15 13.94 -12.03
C GLU A 139 -9.28 15.00 -11.32
N PRO A 140 -9.78 16.18 -10.89
CA PRO A 140 -8.97 17.13 -10.13
C PRO A 140 -8.43 16.55 -8.82
N ARG A 141 -9.24 15.76 -8.10
CA ARG A 141 -8.80 15.10 -6.87
C ARG A 141 -7.72 14.07 -7.14
N LEU A 142 -7.89 13.25 -8.20
CA LEU A 142 -6.91 12.26 -8.61
C LEU A 142 -5.56 12.91 -8.96
N GLN A 143 -5.58 13.96 -9.78
CA GLN A 143 -4.36 14.71 -10.14
C GLN A 143 -3.63 15.26 -8.91
N ALA A 144 -4.37 15.83 -7.95
CA ALA A 144 -3.78 16.32 -6.71
C ALA A 144 -3.15 15.20 -5.84
N LEU A 145 -3.75 14.02 -5.81
CA LEU A 145 -3.22 12.85 -5.09
C LEU A 145 -1.93 12.33 -5.74
N VAL A 146 -1.92 12.23 -7.07
CA VAL A 146 -0.73 11.84 -7.84
C VAL A 146 0.40 12.83 -7.60
N GLN A 147 0.12 14.12 -7.74
CA GLN A 147 1.12 15.18 -7.53
C GLN A 147 1.72 15.12 -6.12
N GLN A 148 0.89 14.92 -5.09
CA GLN A 148 1.36 14.82 -3.71
C GLN A 148 2.37 13.68 -3.50
N MET A 149 2.13 12.51 -4.11
CA MET A 149 3.05 11.37 -4.06
C MET A 149 4.36 11.65 -4.82
N GLU A 150 4.27 12.28 -5.99
CA GLU A 150 5.44 12.66 -6.78
C GLU A 150 6.32 13.68 -6.06
N GLU A 151 5.72 14.71 -5.45
CA GLU A 151 6.42 15.73 -4.67
C GLU A 151 7.15 15.11 -3.48
N TYR A 152 6.51 14.14 -2.81
CA TYR A 152 7.19 13.38 -1.76
C TYR A 152 8.41 12.64 -2.28
N SER A 153 8.27 11.88 -3.37
CA SER A 153 9.40 11.12 -3.91
C SER A 153 10.56 12.04 -4.29
N LYS A 154 10.28 13.15 -4.98
CA LYS A 154 11.27 14.18 -5.35
C LYS A 154 11.96 14.77 -4.12
N SER A 155 11.23 15.01 -3.03
CA SER A 155 11.78 15.60 -1.79
C SER A 155 12.83 14.72 -1.08
N GLN A 156 12.88 13.42 -1.38
CA GLN A 156 13.82 12.48 -0.74
C GLN A 156 15.12 12.28 -1.55
N VAL A 157 15.23 12.86 -2.74
CA VAL A 157 16.39 12.74 -3.64
C VAL A 157 17.28 13.99 -3.59
N VAL A 158 16.91 14.97 -2.75
CA VAL A 158 17.63 16.23 -2.53
C VAL A 158 18.63 16.10 -1.39
#